data_AF-A0A0M8Z5H7-F1
#
_entry.id   AF-A0A0M8Z5H7-F1
#
_cell.length_a   1.000
_cell.length_b   1.000
_cell.length_c   1.000
_cell.angle_alpha   90.00
_cell.angle_beta   90.00
_cell.angle_gamma   90.00
#
_symmetry.space_group_name_H-M   'P 1'
#
loop_
_entity.id
_entity.type
_entity.pdbx_description
1 polymer ?
#
loop_
_entity_poly.entity_id
_entity_poly.type
_entity_poly.pdbx_seq_one_letter_code
_entity_poly.pdbx_strand_id
1 'polypeptide(L)'
;MDVRAVVTAFSGAAPLPGLPDAWHWSPAPGIDFAGALSADGKRLLQTSGRDSYDEDLAVATLRFAREHEDQMVARNSFLGALEGFEPPAGRRFDAVVTIAPQVHRFYRAEKPELTEHVRLTYPAYACEFSGEESVDEAVTRYRMLGLTDLDRAPVPFLRMRFANTRTRGRSTNKGRGLTDPQRLLGELRAIEGGAGSFVEFENRHGTVWRVEWHGAWYLAEWTTQNGAPREIGIEELIQFAVARLHE
;
A
#
# COMPACT_ATOMS: atom_id res chain seq x y z
N MET A 1 -20.69 10.06 18.76
CA MET A 1 -20.15 9.07 19.71
C MET A 1 -18.96 9.69 20.42
N ASP A 2 -18.73 9.40 21.70
CA ASP A 2 -17.52 9.80 22.41
C ASP A 2 -16.43 8.74 22.18
N VAL A 3 -15.54 9.00 21.23
CA VAL A 3 -14.45 8.07 20.86
C VAL A 3 -13.49 7.86 22.03
N ARG A 4 -13.19 8.92 22.80
CA ARG A 4 -12.27 8.86 23.93
C ARG A 4 -12.79 7.87 24.97
N ALA A 5 -14.05 8.03 25.38
CA ALA A 5 -14.67 7.16 26.38
C ALA A 5 -14.72 5.69 25.94
N VAL A 6 -14.91 5.43 24.64
CA VAL A 6 -14.93 4.06 24.10
C VAL A 6 -13.53 3.42 24.17
N VAL A 7 -12.49 4.14 23.74
CA VAL A 7 -11.11 3.61 23.68
C VAL A 7 -10.53 3.39 25.08
N THR A 8 -10.76 4.32 26.02
CA THR A 8 -10.28 4.16 27.41
C THR A 8 -10.97 3.03 28.15
N ALA A 9 -12.13 2.56 27.67
CA ALA A 9 -12.83 1.41 28.21
C ALA A 9 -12.34 0.06 27.63
N PHE A 10 -11.41 0.05 26.68
CA PHE A 10 -10.82 -1.19 26.19
C PHE A 10 -9.99 -1.87 27.27
N SER A 11 -10.07 -3.20 27.30
CA SER A 11 -9.29 -3.99 28.26
C SER A 11 -7.79 -3.75 28.04
N GLY A 12 -7.09 -3.35 29.11
CA GLY A 12 -5.66 -3.11 29.05
C GLY A 12 -5.26 -1.81 28.35
N ALA A 13 -6.20 -0.91 28.04
CA ALA A 13 -5.87 0.40 27.51
C ALA A 13 -5.08 1.23 28.53
N ALA A 14 -3.88 1.62 28.15
CA ALA A 14 -2.99 2.49 28.92
C ALA A 14 -2.57 3.70 28.08
N PRO A 15 -2.30 4.87 28.68
CA PRO A 15 -1.76 6.01 27.94
C PRO A 15 -0.48 5.64 27.17
N LEU A 16 -0.39 6.08 25.91
CA LEU A 16 0.79 5.89 25.08
C LEU A 16 1.82 7.01 25.37
N PRO A 17 3.01 6.70 25.90
CA PRO A 17 4.02 7.72 26.18
C PRO A 17 4.41 8.52 24.94
N GLY A 18 4.73 9.80 25.10
CA GLY A 18 5.19 10.65 23.99
C GLY A 18 4.10 11.15 23.03
N LEU A 19 2.83 10.80 23.26
CA LEU A 19 1.70 11.30 22.47
C LEU A 19 0.45 11.57 23.36
N PRO A 20 0.00 12.83 23.51
CA PRO A 20 -1.21 13.11 24.27
C PRO A 20 -2.45 12.57 23.55
N ASP A 21 -3.48 12.22 24.33
CA ASP A 21 -4.73 11.64 23.84
C ASP A 21 -4.52 10.41 22.94
N ALA A 22 -3.57 9.58 23.35
CA ALA A 22 -3.25 8.32 22.72
C ALA A 22 -3.12 7.20 23.75
N TRP A 23 -3.42 5.98 23.31
CA TRP A 23 -3.42 4.78 24.14
C TRP A 23 -2.81 3.61 23.39
N HIS A 24 -2.20 2.72 24.15
CA HIS A 24 -1.78 1.39 23.73
C HIS A 24 -2.68 0.35 24.40
N TRP A 25 -3.01 -0.72 23.69
CA TRP A 25 -3.69 -1.89 24.23
C TRP A 25 -3.36 -3.14 23.42
N SER A 26 -3.43 -4.31 24.05
CA SER A 26 -3.20 -5.60 23.40
C SER A 26 -4.42 -6.50 23.57
N PRO A 27 -5.17 -6.81 22.49
CA PRO A 27 -6.34 -7.69 22.57
C PRO A 27 -5.96 -9.17 22.72
N ALA A 28 -4.75 -9.56 22.31
CA ALA A 28 -4.24 -10.93 22.39
C ALA A 28 -2.71 -10.93 22.31
N PRO A 29 -2.02 -11.97 22.82
CA PRO A 29 -0.57 -12.09 22.72
C PRO A 29 -0.08 -11.98 21.27
N GLY A 30 0.99 -11.20 21.06
CA GLY A 30 1.57 -10.94 19.73
C GLY A 30 0.80 -9.93 18.89
N ILE A 31 -0.28 -9.33 19.41
CA ILE A 31 -1.06 -8.28 18.74
C ILE A 31 -1.08 -7.05 19.64
N ASP A 32 -0.55 -5.95 19.11
CA ASP A 32 -0.46 -4.67 19.81
C ASP A 32 -1.11 -3.58 18.98
N PHE A 33 -2.04 -2.84 19.59
CA PHE A 33 -2.70 -1.70 18.99
C PHE A 33 -2.23 -0.44 19.68
N ALA A 34 -2.09 0.62 18.89
CA ALA A 34 -1.94 1.97 19.40
C ALA A 34 -2.88 2.88 18.65
N GLY A 35 -3.49 3.83 19.35
CA GLY A 35 -4.40 4.76 18.74
C GLY A 35 -4.35 6.14 19.38
N ALA A 36 -4.54 7.16 18.56
CA ALA A 36 -4.60 8.55 18.98
C ALA A 36 -5.89 9.18 18.48
N LEU A 37 -6.46 10.11 19.24
CA LEU A 37 -7.55 10.93 18.73
C LEU A 37 -7.04 11.83 17.58
N SER A 38 -7.88 12.01 16.56
CA SER A 38 -7.71 13.08 15.58
C SER A 38 -7.65 14.45 16.27
N ALA A 39 -7.12 15.46 15.57
CA ALA A 39 -6.98 16.82 16.13
C ALA A 39 -8.32 17.42 16.60
N ASP A 40 -9.43 17.06 15.94
CA ASP A 40 -10.78 17.48 16.31
C ASP A 40 -11.45 16.58 17.38
N GLY A 41 -10.78 15.52 17.81
CA GLY A 41 -11.27 14.55 18.80
C GLY A 41 -12.39 13.63 18.30
N LYS A 42 -12.75 13.67 17.01
CA LYS A 42 -13.93 12.95 16.48
C LYS A 42 -13.64 11.57 15.92
N ARG A 43 -12.36 11.25 15.70
CA ARG A 43 -11.91 10.00 15.08
C ARG A 43 -10.78 9.38 15.90
N LEU A 44 -10.67 8.06 15.79
CA LEU A 44 -9.52 7.29 16.26
C LEU A 44 -8.62 6.99 15.07
N LEU A 45 -7.40 7.54 15.10
CA LEU A 45 -6.31 7.12 14.23
C LEU A 45 -5.66 5.91 14.89
N GLN A 46 -5.67 4.75 14.24
CA GLN A 46 -5.23 3.50 14.87
C GLN A 46 -4.19 2.77 14.03
N THR A 47 -3.08 2.39 14.64
CA THR A 47 -2.11 1.46 14.06
C THR A 47 -2.13 0.13 14.80
N SER A 48 -1.58 -0.91 14.19
CA SER A 48 -1.37 -2.19 14.86
C SER A 48 -0.12 -2.90 14.39
N GLY A 49 0.50 -3.67 15.27
CA GLY A 49 1.58 -4.60 14.96
C GLY A 49 1.16 -6.02 15.27
N ARG A 50 1.62 -6.96 14.45
CA ARG A 50 1.59 -8.40 14.75
C ARG A 50 3.03 -8.88 14.86
N ASP A 51 3.45 -9.25 16.06
CA ASP A 51 4.79 -9.75 16.41
C ASP A 51 5.97 -8.80 16.05
N SER A 52 5.67 -7.59 15.58
CA SER A 52 6.62 -6.60 15.04
C SER A 52 6.36 -5.19 15.60
N TYR A 53 5.54 -5.08 16.66
CA TYR A 53 5.17 -3.79 17.24
C TYR A 53 6.40 -3.03 17.75
N ASP A 54 6.41 -1.73 17.47
CA ASP A 54 7.45 -0.79 17.83
C ASP A 54 6.78 0.49 18.32
N GLU A 55 6.95 0.80 19.61
CA GLU A 55 6.27 1.92 20.26
C GLU A 55 6.69 3.26 19.65
N ASP A 56 7.99 3.47 19.41
CA ASP A 56 8.51 4.72 18.83
C ASP A 56 7.96 4.93 17.42
N LEU A 57 7.89 3.87 16.61
CA LEU A 57 7.33 3.92 15.27
C LEU A 57 5.82 4.18 15.29
N ALA A 58 5.09 3.57 16.22
CA ALA A 58 3.67 3.81 16.41
C ALA A 58 3.39 5.26 16.81
N VAL A 59 4.15 5.81 17.76
CA VAL A 59 4.06 7.21 18.19
C VAL A 59 4.35 8.16 17.02
N ALA A 60 5.44 7.94 16.28
CA ALA A 60 5.80 8.77 15.13
C ALA A 60 4.71 8.74 14.04
N THR A 61 4.20 7.55 13.72
CA THR A 61 3.14 7.34 12.72
C THR A 61 1.85 8.04 13.10
N LEU A 62 1.39 7.86 14.34
CA LEU A 62 0.15 8.47 14.84
C LEU A 62 0.25 9.98 14.95
N ARG A 63 1.43 10.50 15.36
CA ARG A 63 1.69 11.95 15.37
C ARG A 63 1.59 12.54 13.97
N PHE A 64 2.30 11.95 13.01
CA PHE A 64 2.28 12.40 11.62
C PHE A 64 0.86 12.38 11.04
N ALA A 65 0.14 11.28 11.20
CA ALA A 65 -1.22 11.18 10.68
C ALA A 65 -2.18 12.20 11.32
N ARG A 66 -2.01 12.50 12.61
CA ARG A 66 -2.81 13.51 13.31
C ARG A 66 -2.56 14.92 12.80
N GLU A 67 -1.30 15.25 12.50
CA GLU A 67 -0.87 16.56 11.98
C GLU A 67 -1.28 16.75 10.51
N HIS A 68 -1.40 15.66 9.75
CA HIS A 68 -1.61 15.69 8.31
C HIS A 68 -2.94 15.09 7.83
N GLU A 69 -3.88 14.81 8.74
CA GLU A 69 -5.09 14.04 8.41
C GLU A 69 -5.86 14.62 7.21
N ASP A 70 -6.13 15.92 7.21
CA ASP A 70 -6.89 16.58 6.13
C ASP A 70 -6.18 16.46 4.77
N GLN A 71 -4.85 16.54 4.75
CA GLN A 71 -4.06 16.39 3.52
C GLN A 71 -4.12 14.95 2.99
N MET A 72 -4.01 13.96 3.89
CA MET A 72 -4.09 12.56 3.53
C MET A 72 -5.47 12.22 2.94
N VAL A 73 -6.54 12.69 3.59
CA VAL A 73 -7.93 12.50 3.16
C VAL A 73 -8.21 13.23 1.84
N ALA A 74 -7.66 14.43 1.66
CA ALA A 74 -7.79 15.18 0.42
C ALA A 74 -7.09 14.49 -0.75
N ARG A 75 -5.95 13.81 -0.51
CA ARG A 75 -5.25 13.03 -1.54
C ARG A 75 -6.06 11.82 -1.97
N ASN A 76 -6.55 11.03 -1.02
CA ASN A 76 -7.49 9.95 -1.31
C ASN A 76 -8.35 9.66 -0.07
N SER A 77 -9.67 9.76 -0.23
CA SER A 77 -10.60 9.61 0.91
C SER A 77 -10.69 8.18 1.46
N PHE A 78 -10.24 7.16 0.71
CA PHE A 78 -10.29 5.74 1.09
C PHE A 78 -8.93 5.20 1.57
N LEU A 79 -7.85 5.62 0.89
CA LEU A 79 -6.49 5.14 1.10
C LEU A 79 -5.48 6.30 0.94
N GLY A 80 -5.58 7.31 1.80
CA GLY A 80 -4.78 8.53 1.71
C GLY A 80 -3.35 8.31 2.22
N ALA A 81 -2.35 8.41 1.35
CA ALA A 81 -0.93 8.28 1.70
C ALA A 81 -0.18 9.61 1.55
N LEU A 82 0.67 9.96 2.51
CA LEU A 82 1.48 11.17 2.46
C LEU A 82 2.94 10.84 2.74
N GLU A 83 3.81 11.38 1.89
CA GLU A 83 5.27 11.22 1.94
C GLU A 83 5.89 12.22 2.91
N GLY A 84 7.20 12.11 3.15
CA GLY A 84 7.94 12.98 4.07
C GLY A 84 7.86 12.52 5.52
N PHE A 85 7.49 11.26 5.74
CA PHE A 85 7.56 10.64 7.06
C PHE A 85 9.01 10.33 7.40
N GLU A 86 9.45 10.79 8.57
CA GLU A 86 10.76 10.48 9.13
C GLU A 86 10.59 9.43 10.24
N PRO A 87 10.88 8.14 9.96
CA PRO A 87 10.67 7.09 10.93
C PRO A 87 11.81 7.08 11.97
N PRO A 88 11.63 6.43 13.12
CA PRO A 88 12.72 6.20 14.07
C PRO A 88 13.91 5.48 13.44
N ALA A 89 15.09 5.62 14.07
CA ALA A 89 16.32 5.02 13.58
C ALA A 89 16.19 3.50 13.35
N GLY A 90 16.71 3.01 12.22
CA GLY A 90 16.65 1.59 11.85
C GLY A 90 15.40 1.20 11.04
N ARG A 91 14.41 2.09 10.94
CA ARG A 91 13.23 1.91 10.06
C ARG A 91 13.43 2.62 8.72
N ARG A 92 12.69 2.20 7.69
CA ARG A 92 12.87 2.66 6.29
C ARG A 92 11.63 3.26 5.63
N PHE A 93 10.50 3.29 6.34
CA PHE A 93 9.27 3.86 5.83
C PHE A 93 9.45 5.35 5.51
N ASP A 94 8.95 5.81 4.37
CA ASP A 94 9.07 7.21 3.90
C ASP A 94 7.70 7.90 3.75
N ALA A 95 6.63 7.19 4.07
CA ALA A 95 5.27 7.66 4.03
C ALA A 95 4.44 7.14 5.22
N VAL A 96 3.29 7.75 5.43
CA VAL A 96 2.21 7.21 6.27
C VAL A 96 0.95 7.10 5.42
N VAL A 97 0.17 6.03 5.63
CA VAL A 97 -1.12 5.83 4.97
C VAL A 97 -2.26 5.82 5.98
N THR A 98 -3.39 6.41 5.62
CA THR A 98 -4.66 6.31 6.33
C THR A 98 -5.65 5.50 5.51
N ILE A 99 -6.43 4.67 6.19
CA ILE A 99 -7.36 3.73 5.58
C ILE A 99 -8.73 4.00 6.17
N ALA A 100 -9.70 4.25 5.29
CA ALA A 100 -11.05 4.59 5.67
C ALA A 100 -11.88 3.34 6.03
N PRO A 101 -12.95 3.49 6.83
CA PRO A 101 -13.78 2.38 7.31
C PRO A 101 -14.45 1.55 6.20
N GLN A 102 -14.71 2.17 5.05
CA GLN A 102 -15.22 1.51 3.85
C GLN A 102 -14.28 0.39 3.37
N VAL A 103 -12.97 0.56 3.60
CA VAL A 103 -11.91 -0.35 3.19
C VAL A 103 -11.63 -1.41 4.27
N HIS A 104 -11.31 -0.99 5.51
CA HIS A 104 -10.78 -1.92 6.51
C HIS A 104 -11.85 -2.69 7.29
N ARG A 105 -13.05 -2.12 7.53
CA ARG A 105 -14.15 -2.74 8.29
C ARG A 105 -13.76 -3.38 9.63
N PHE A 106 -12.75 -2.82 10.29
CA PHE A 106 -11.97 -3.46 11.37
C PHE A 106 -12.82 -3.85 12.59
N TYR A 107 -13.65 -2.95 13.11
CA TYR A 107 -14.53 -3.23 14.26
C TYR A 107 -15.95 -3.66 13.87
N ARG A 108 -16.19 -4.03 12.60
CA ARG A 108 -17.54 -4.22 12.08
C ARG A 108 -18.36 -5.28 12.83
N ALA A 109 -17.70 -6.27 13.42
CA ALA A 109 -18.36 -7.33 14.19
C ALA A 109 -18.47 -7.00 15.68
N GLU A 110 -17.43 -6.42 16.28
CA GLU A 110 -17.32 -6.26 17.74
C GLU A 110 -17.90 -4.94 18.25
N LYS A 111 -17.68 -3.85 17.49
CA LYS A 111 -18.13 -2.48 17.80
C LYS A 111 -18.47 -1.74 16.50
N PRO A 112 -19.60 -2.07 15.84
CA PRO A 112 -19.99 -1.48 14.57
C PRO A 112 -20.03 0.05 14.62
N GLU A 113 -20.55 0.61 15.72
CA GLU A 113 -20.65 2.05 15.97
C GLU A 113 -19.28 2.74 16.01
N LEU A 114 -18.23 2.03 16.45
CA LEU A 114 -16.88 2.58 16.45
C LEU A 114 -16.25 2.57 15.06
N THR A 115 -16.63 1.60 14.22
CA THR A 115 -15.98 1.38 12.91
C THR A 115 -15.96 2.65 12.06
N GLU A 116 -17.08 3.38 11.98
CA GLU A 116 -17.19 4.60 11.17
C GLU A 116 -16.30 5.75 11.65
N HIS A 117 -15.85 5.69 12.91
CA HIS A 117 -14.99 6.70 13.54
C HIS A 117 -13.52 6.31 13.54
N VAL A 118 -13.15 5.16 12.99
CA VAL A 118 -11.77 4.68 12.96
C VAL A 118 -11.18 4.90 11.58
N ARG A 119 -9.96 5.44 11.55
CA ARG A 119 -9.07 5.34 10.41
C ARG A 119 -7.86 4.53 10.81
N LEU A 120 -7.63 3.41 10.12
CA LEU A 120 -6.37 2.72 10.33
C LEU A 120 -5.24 3.55 9.74
N THR A 121 -4.11 3.59 10.42
CA THR A 121 -2.96 4.40 10.07
C THR A 121 -1.71 3.54 10.20
N TYR A 122 -0.87 3.50 9.16
CA TYR A 122 0.34 2.69 9.17
C TYR A 122 1.52 3.43 8.57
N PRO A 123 2.74 3.19 9.07
CA PRO A 123 3.93 3.55 8.32
C PRO A 123 3.94 2.75 7.01
N ALA A 124 4.38 3.38 5.93
CA ALA A 124 4.29 2.81 4.60
C ALA A 124 5.42 3.31 3.69
N TYR A 125 5.44 2.80 2.47
CA TYR A 125 6.37 3.26 1.44
C TYR A 125 5.60 4.03 0.36
N ALA A 126 6.14 5.17 -0.06
CA ALA A 126 5.54 6.04 -1.07
C ALA A 126 5.24 5.28 -2.37
N CYS A 127 6.12 4.36 -2.75
CA CYS A 127 6.00 3.55 -3.96
C CYS A 127 4.72 2.68 -4.01
N GLU A 128 4.04 2.50 -2.88
CA GLU A 128 2.93 1.56 -2.71
C GLU A 128 1.56 2.10 -3.11
N PHE A 129 1.47 3.42 -3.30
CA PHE A 129 0.23 4.15 -3.54
C PHE A 129 0.36 5.11 -4.71
N SER A 130 -0.64 5.15 -5.58
CA SER A 130 -0.76 6.17 -6.62
C SER A 130 -1.44 7.44 -6.10
N GLY A 131 -2.34 7.29 -5.12
CA GLY A 131 -3.25 8.35 -4.66
C GLY A 131 -4.56 8.37 -5.44
N GLU A 132 -4.65 7.65 -6.55
CA GLU A 132 -5.82 7.60 -7.44
C GLU A 132 -6.55 6.25 -7.35
N GLU A 133 -6.31 5.48 -6.28
CA GLU A 133 -7.00 4.22 -6.05
C GLU A 133 -8.50 4.43 -5.91
N SER A 134 -9.27 3.68 -6.71
CA SER A 134 -10.70 3.49 -6.46
C SER A 134 -10.92 2.72 -5.15
N VAL A 135 -12.16 2.70 -4.65
CA VAL A 135 -12.47 1.96 -3.40
C VAL A 135 -12.15 0.46 -3.51
N ASP A 136 -12.41 -0.17 -4.65
CA ASP A 136 -12.14 -1.60 -4.86
C ASP A 136 -10.63 -1.88 -4.92
N GLU A 137 -9.87 -0.94 -5.50
CA GLU A 137 -8.41 -1.00 -5.52
C GLU A 137 -7.85 -0.77 -4.13
N ALA A 138 -8.38 0.18 -3.36
CA ALA A 138 -7.98 0.41 -1.98
C ALA A 138 -8.19 -0.84 -1.12
N VAL A 139 -9.33 -1.54 -1.28
CA VAL A 139 -9.58 -2.84 -0.62
C VAL A 139 -8.57 -3.90 -1.05
N THR A 140 -8.23 -3.94 -2.34
CA THR A 140 -7.25 -4.89 -2.86
C THR A 140 -5.85 -4.59 -2.31
N ARG A 141 -5.41 -3.32 -2.35
CA ARG A 141 -4.14 -2.86 -1.80
C ARG A 141 -4.02 -3.16 -0.31
N TYR A 142 -5.04 -2.82 0.48
CA TYR A 142 -5.06 -3.11 1.91
C TYR A 142 -4.77 -4.59 2.22
N ARG A 143 -5.29 -5.51 1.40
CA ARG A 143 -5.05 -6.96 1.57
C ARG A 143 -3.67 -7.42 1.10
N MET A 144 -3.07 -6.73 0.13
CA MET A 144 -1.77 -7.07 -0.42
C MET A 144 -0.60 -6.58 0.44
N LEU A 145 -0.78 -5.47 1.14
CA LEU A 145 0.33 -4.72 1.75
C LEU A 145 0.88 -5.35 3.04
N GLY A 146 0.13 -6.21 3.72
CA GLY A 146 0.59 -6.83 4.97
C GLY A 146 0.90 -5.82 6.08
N LEU A 147 0.13 -4.73 6.17
CA LEU A 147 0.45 -3.53 6.97
C LEU A 147 0.69 -3.76 8.48
N THR A 148 0.26 -4.90 9.03
CA THR A 148 0.49 -5.26 10.43
C THR A 148 1.89 -5.83 10.70
N ASP A 149 2.65 -6.16 9.65
CA ASP A 149 4.07 -6.52 9.75
C ASP A 149 4.91 -5.24 9.59
N LEU A 150 5.46 -4.72 10.69
CA LEU A 150 6.25 -3.49 10.69
C LEU A 150 7.72 -3.70 10.28
N ASP A 151 8.11 -4.96 10.01
CA ASP A 151 9.43 -5.33 9.47
C ASP A 151 9.40 -5.59 7.95
N ARG A 152 8.22 -5.43 7.33
CA ARG A 152 8.00 -5.74 5.92
C ARG A 152 8.84 -4.90 4.95
N ALA A 153 9.15 -5.50 3.81
CA ALA A 153 9.65 -4.82 2.63
C ALA A 153 8.54 -4.01 1.91
N PRO A 154 8.90 -3.03 1.06
CA PRO A 154 7.95 -2.34 0.21
C PRO A 154 7.26 -3.31 -0.76
N VAL A 155 5.98 -3.07 -1.02
CA VAL A 155 5.20 -3.75 -2.06
C VAL A 155 4.69 -2.69 -3.04
N PRO A 156 5.50 -2.30 -4.03
CA PRO A 156 5.15 -1.24 -4.98
C PRO A 156 3.77 -1.36 -5.61
N PHE A 157 3.18 -0.21 -5.93
CA PHE A 157 1.99 -0.13 -6.75
C PHE A 157 2.29 -0.68 -8.14
N LEU A 158 1.49 -1.65 -8.57
CA LEU A 158 1.62 -2.27 -9.88
C LEU A 158 0.24 -2.65 -10.40
N ARG A 159 -0.14 -2.08 -11.55
CA ARG A 159 -1.18 -2.68 -12.40
C ARG A 159 -0.52 -3.36 -13.59
N MET A 160 -0.97 -4.55 -13.96
CA MET A 160 -0.46 -5.25 -15.14
C MET A 160 -1.58 -5.88 -15.97
N ARG A 161 -1.27 -6.11 -17.25
CA ARG A 161 -1.98 -7.08 -18.09
C ARG A 161 -1.00 -7.79 -19.01
N PHE A 162 -1.32 -8.99 -19.43
CA PHE A 162 -0.44 -9.75 -20.31
C PHE A 162 -1.22 -10.70 -21.23
N ALA A 163 -0.55 -11.13 -22.29
CA ALA A 163 -0.95 -12.30 -23.06
C ALA A 163 0.32 -13.06 -23.43
N ASN A 164 0.35 -14.35 -23.10
CA ASN A 164 1.48 -15.22 -23.33
C ASN A 164 1.05 -16.36 -24.25
N THR A 165 1.54 -16.35 -25.49
CA THR A 165 1.20 -17.34 -26.51
C THR A 165 1.80 -18.71 -26.22
N ARG A 166 2.92 -18.76 -25.47
CA ARG A 166 3.60 -19.99 -25.07
C ARG A 166 2.86 -20.73 -23.95
N THR A 167 2.48 -20.03 -22.89
CA THR A 167 1.75 -20.62 -21.75
C THR A 167 0.24 -20.64 -21.95
N ARG A 168 -0.26 -19.91 -22.96
CA ARG A 168 -1.68 -19.61 -23.20
C ARG A 168 -2.34 -18.79 -22.08
N GLY A 169 -1.56 -18.31 -21.11
CA GLY A 169 -2.03 -17.42 -20.06
C GLY A 169 -2.33 -16.02 -20.61
N ARG A 170 -3.40 -15.39 -20.13
CA ARG A 170 -3.74 -14.02 -20.47
C ARG A 170 -4.59 -13.36 -19.40
N SER A 171 -4.50 -12.04 -19.31
CA SER A 171 -5.48 -11.23 -18.60
C SER A 171 -6.84 -11.35 -19.27
N THR A 172 -7.90 -11.44 -18.46
CA THR A 172 -9.29 -11.59 -18.93
C THR A 172 -10.02 -10.26 -19.02
N ASN A 173 -9.56 -9.24 -18.29
CA ASN A 173 -10.04 -7.87 -18.37
C ASN A 173 -9.33 -7.08 -19.47
N LYS A 174 -10.00 -6.07 -20.02
CA LYS A 174 -9.43 -5.17 -21.04
C LYS A 174 -8.40 -4.19 -20.45
N GLY A 175 -8.54 -3.84 -19.17
CA GLY A 175 -7.63 -2.96 -18.43
C GLY A 175 -6.48 -3.72 -17.76
N ARG A 176 -5.60 -2.99 -17.08
CA ARG A 176 -4.56 -3.54 -16.19
C ARG A 176 -5.15 -3.73 -14.79
N GLY A 177 -4.90 -4.88 -14.17
CA GLY A 177 -5.34 -5.17 -12.81
C GLY A 177 -4.19 -5.10 -11.80
N LEU A 178 -4.49 -4.75 -10.55
CA LEU A 178 -3.51 -4.77 -9.46
C LEU A 178 -2.91 -6.16 -9.27
N THR A 179 -1.60 -6.24 -9.05
CA THR A 179 -0.91 -7.50 -8.80
C THR A 179 0.39 -7.32 -8.03
N ASP A 180 1.02 -8.43 -7.68
CA ASP A 180 2.32 -8.46 -6.99
C ASP A 180 3.50 -8.32 -7.97
N PRO A 181 4.58 -7.58 -7.63
CA PRO A 181 5.77 -7.47 -8.46
C PRO A 181 6.38 -8.80 -8.91
N GLN A 182 6.33 -9.86 -8.09
CA GLN A 182 6.83 -11.18 -8.48
C GLN A 182 6.04 -11.77 -9.65
N ARG A 183 4.74 -11.44 -9.76
CA ARG A 183 3.93 -11.86 -10.91
C ARG A 183 4.45 -11.22 -12.19
N LEU A 184 4.76 -9.92 -12.15
CA LEU A 184 5.37 -9.23 -13.29
C LEU A 184 6.67 -9.90 -13.71
N LEU A 185 7.60 -10.12 -12.78
CA LEU A 185 8.90 -10.73 -13.10
C LEU A 185 8.75 -12.15 -13.65
N GLY A 186 7.80 -12.92 -13.13
CA GLY A 186 7.45 -14.23 -13.67
C GLY A 186 6.97 -14.16 -15.12
N GLU A 187 6.06 -13.24 -15.44
CA GLU A 187 5.55 -13.08 -16.81
C GLU A 187 6.60 -12.56 -17.79
N LEU A 188 7.47 -11.62 -17.37
CA LEU A 188 8.55 -11.09 -18.22
C LEU A 188 9.53 -12.20 -18.66
N ARG A 189 9.84 -13.13 -17.75
CA ARG A 189 10.62 -14.34 -18.10
C ARG A 189 9.80 -15.29 -18.96
N ALA A 190 8.52 -15.45 -18.66
CA ALA A 190 7.69 -16.45 -19.31
C ALA A 190 7.34 -16.13 -20.77
N ILE A 191 7.42 -14.88 -21.24
CA ILE A 191 7.09 -14.55 -22.63
C ILE A 191 8.17 -14.96 -23.65
N GLU A 192 9.37 -15.34 -23.19
CA GLU A 192 10.43 -15.84 -24.07
C GLU A 192 9.96 -17.01 -24.93
N GLY A 193 10.33 -16.99 -26.21
CA GLY A 193 9.92 -17.98 -27.21
C GLY A 193 8.43 -17.89 -27.63
N GLY A 194 7.62 -17.04 -27.00
CA GLY A 194 6.22 -16.85 -27.34
C GLY A 194 6.01 -15.68 -28.30
N ALA A 195 6.22 -15.88 -29.60
CA ALA A 195 6.00 -14.84 -30.61
C ALA A 195 4.61 -14.17 -30.45
N GLY A 196 4.57 -12.84 -30.44
CA GLY A 196 3.35 -12.07 -30.21
C GLY A 196 2.87 -12.03 -28.75
N SER A 197 3.64 -12.56 -27.80
CA SER A 197 3.38 -12.38 -26.37
C SER A 197 3.72 -10.96 -25.93
N PHE A 198 3.00 -10.47 -24.93
CA PHE A 198 3.27 -9.18 -24.33
C PHE A 198 2.96 -9.14 -22.84
N VAL A 199 3.62 -8.22 -22.15
CA VAL A 199 3.32 -7.78 -20.79
C VAL A 199 3.25 -6.27 -20.78
N GLU A 200 2.16 -5.71 -20.26
CA GLU A 200 2.04 -4.29 -19.96
C GLU A 200 1.99 -4.10 -18.44
N PHE A 201 2.77 -3.15 -17.94
CA PHE A 201 2.79 -2.80 -16.53
C PHE A 201 2.79 -1.29 -16.32
N GLU A 202 2.20 -0.87 -15.21
CA GLU A 202 1.96 0.52 -14.84
C GLU A 202 2.43 0.74 -13.39
N ASN A 203 3.24 1.78 -13.17
CA ASN A 203 3.69 2.18 -11.85
C ASN A 203 2.72 3.16 -11.17
N ARG A 204 3.06 3.62 -9.96
CA ARG A 204 2.22 4.54 -9.17
C ARG A 204 1.93 5.88 -9.85
N HIS A 205 2.81 6.31 -10.76
CA HIS A 205 2.70 7.56 -11.51
C HIS A 205 1.85 7.42 -12.79
N GLY A 206 1.27 6.24 -13.04
CA GLY A 206 0.48 5.97 -14.23
C GLY A 206 1.30 5.80 -15.51
N THR A 207 2.64 5.72 -15.40
CA THR A 207 3.50 5.47 -16.56
C THR A 207 3.37 4.00 -16.96
N VAL A 208 3.15 3.73 -18.25
CA VAL A 208 2.91 2.38 -18.75
C VAL A 208 4.05 1.96 -19.65
N TRP A 209 4.56 0.76 -19.42
CA TRP A 209 5.51 0.10 -20.31
C TRP A 209 4.89 -1.14 -20.92
N ARG A 210 5.24 -1.40 -22.17
CA ARG A 210 4.90 -2.62 -22.89
C ARG A 210 6.18 -3.36 -23.25
N VAL A 211 6.19 -4.64 -22.90
CA VAL A 211 7.24 -5.58 -23.25
C VAL A 211 6.65 -6.60 -24.20
N GLU A 212 7.33 -6.84 -25.32
CA GLU A 212 6.92 -7.84 -26.30
C GLU A 212 8.07 -8.81 -26.60
N TRP A 213 7.71 -10.00 -27.08
CA TRP A 213 8.66 -10.97 -27.61
C TRP A 213 8.49 -11.17 -29.12
N HIS A 214 9.54 -10.83 -29.88
CA HIS A 214 9.64 -11.03 -31.33
C HIS A 214 11.01 -11.59 -31.73
N GLY A 215 11.45 -12.67 -31.07
CA GLY A 215 12.80 -13.24 -31.24
C GLY A 215 13.85 -12.61 -30.32
N ALA A 216 13.55 -11.44 -29.76
CA ALA A 216 14.20 -10.80 -28.62
C ALA A 216 13.13 -10.09 -27.78
N TRP A 217 13.49 -9.63 -26.57
CA TRP A 217 12.62 -8.75 -25.79
C TRP A 217 12.70 -7.32 -26.33
N TYR A 218 11.54 -6.71 -26.51
CA TYR A 218 11.41 -5.30 -26.87
C TYR A 218 10.62 -4.57 -25.80
N LEU A 219 11.15 -3.44 -25.34
CA LEU A 219 10.54 -2.57 -24.34
C LEU A 219 10.17 -1.24 -25.00
N ALA A 220 8.95 -0.78 -24.76
CA ALA A 220 8.48 0.55 -25.16
C ALA A 220 7.73 1.22 -24.01
N GLU A 221 7.89 2.53 -23.87
CA GLU A 221 6.98 3.34 -23.06
C GLU A 221 5.69 3.58 -23.86
N TRP A 222 4.57 3.10 -23.32
CA TRP A 222 3.31 2.96 -24.05
C TRP A 222 2.36 4.15 -23.86
N THR A 223 2.62 5.00 -22.87
CA THR A 223 1.81 6.18 -22.52
C THR A 223 1.73 7.23 -23.64
N THR A 224 2.63 7.19 -24.64
CA THR A 224 2.72 8.21 -25.69
C THR A 224 2.47 7.72 -27.11
N GLN A 225 2.22 6.41 -27.35
CA GLN A 225 2.22 5.78 -28.70
C GLN A 225 3.44 6.08 -29.59
N ASN A 226 4.45 6.81 -29.07
CA ASN A 226 5.64 7.30 -29.78
C ASN A 226 6.93 6.69 -29.23
N GLY A 227 6.87 5.87 -28.18
CA GLY A 227 8.03 5.16 -27.66
C GLY A 227 8.50 4.12 -28.68
N ALA A 228 9.58 4.41 -29.40
CA ALA A 228 10.21 3.44 -30.29
C ALA A 228 10.64 2.21 -29.47
N PRO A 229 10.16 1.00 -29.79
CA PRO A 229 10.59 -0.20 -29.09
C PRO A 229 12.09 -0.35 -29.18
N ARG A 230 12.75 -0.57 -28.04
CA ARG A 230 14.17 -0.89 -27.97
C ARG A 230 14.34 -2.35 -27.59
N GLU A 231 15.31 -3.01 -28.21
CA GLU A 231 15.75 -4.33 -27.76
C GLU A 231 16.37 -4.21 -26.37
N ILE A 232 16.15 -5.21 -25.53
CA ILE A 232 16.65 -5.26 -24.16
C ILE A 232 16.94 -6.70 -23.73
N GLY A 233 18.00 -6.92 -22.95
CA GLY A 233 18.27 -8.22 -22.34
C GLY A 233 17.35 -8.48 -21.14
N ILE A 234 17.06 -9.76 -20.82
CA ILE A 234 16.17 -10.11 -19.71
C ILE A 234 16.62 -9.56 -18.34
N GLU A 235 17.92 -9.60 -18.03
CA GLU A 235 18.43 -9.08 -16.76
C GLU A 235 18.29 -7.55 -16.66
N GLU A 236 18.61 -6.83 -17.73
CA GLU A 236 18.42 -5.38 -17.81
C GLU A 236 16.92 -5.03 -17.71
N LEU A 237 16.06 -5.81 -18.35
CA LEU A 237 14.61 -5.64 -18.30
C LEU A 237 14.04 -5.83 -16.89
N ILE A 238 14.53 -6.83 -16.15
CA ILE A 238 14.12 -7.06 -14.76
C ILE A 238 14.57 -5.89 -13.88
N GLN A 239 15.83 -5.46 -14.00
CA GLN A 239 16.35 -4.30 -13.26
C GLN A 239 15.56 -3.02 -13.58
N PHE A 240 15.27 -2.80 -14.86
CA PHE A 240 14.44 -1.70 -15.33
C PHE A 240 13.06 -1.74 -14.68
N ALA A 241 12.36 -2.88 -14.74
CA ALA A 241 11.03 -3.01 -14.18
C ALA A 241 11.01 -2.77 -12.66
N VAL A 242 11.97 -3.34 -11.92
CA VAL A 242 12.08 -3.13 -10.47
C VAL A 242 12.34 -1.67 -10.14
N ALA A 243 13.26 -1.01 -10.86
CA ALA A 243 13.55 0.41 -10.64
C ALA A 243 12.31 1.27 -10.86
N ARG A 244 11.58 1.07 -11.96
CA ARG A 244 10.37 1.86 -12.29
C ARG A 244 9.21 1.69 -11.32
N LEU A 245 9.16 0.58 -10.60
CA LEU A 245 8.16 0.37 -9.56
C LEU A 245 8.50 1.08 -8.24
N HIS A 246 9.77 1.40 -7.98
CA HIS A 246 10.20 2.09 -6.75
C HIS A 246 10.34 3.62 -6.90
N GLU A 247 10.06 4.16 -8.09
CA GLU A 247 9.90 5.60 -8.35
C GLU A 247 8.57 6.13 -7.81
#